data_AF-A0AAV1L9I2-F1
#
_entry.id   AF-A0AAV1L9I2-F1
#
_cell.length_a   1.000
_cell.length_b   1.000
_cell.length_c   1.000
_cell.angle_alpha   90.00
_cell.angle_beta   90.00
_cell.angle_gamma   90.00
#
_symmetry.space_group_name_H-M   'P 1'
#
loop_
_entity.id
_entity.type
_entity.pdbx_description
1 polymer ?
#
loop_
_entity_poly.entity_id
_entity_poly.type
_entity_poly.pdbx_seq_one_letter_code
_entity_poly.pdbx_strand_id
1 'polypeptide(L)'
;MPCWHLLPDVRHICINDLTLMRHFANEMLRQNIDESIYNKLADIFNEMYMQIEIAQQRDIALQKSKDYSKFTMDTYNLTQTFKASYYCITSTIYMALILCNKATEESFQLVDDICNDVGIVFQIHNDLTDYMDSDTSISGKSSTDIPLGKCSWPAVAALQHCNTEQRKIFEENYGSWDPECIKRILELYNDLNMLKLYKEEIQSRYNTYLHKVNALPKDATPSPDIFLKILDFYRSYTDDASRYYYV
;
A
#
# COMPACT_ATOMS: atom_id res chain seq x y z
N MET A 1 12.42 -16.82 4.03
CA MET A 1 12.17 -17.32 5.40
C MET A 1 10.67 -17.55 5.52
N PRO A 2 10.19 -18.64 6.16
CA PRO A 2 8.75 -18.82 6.35
C PRO A 2 8.13 -17.67 7.15
N CYS A 3 6.86 -17.34 6.90
CA CYS A 3 6.11 -16.39 7.72
C CYS A 3 6.06 -16.85 9.18
N TRP A 4 5.97 -15.92 10.13
CA TRP A 4 5.99 -16.21 11.58
C TRP A 4 5.00 -17.31 12.01
N HIS A 5 3.76 -17.24 11.52
CA HIS A 5 2.70 -18.22 11.81
C HIS A 5 2.93 -19.62 11.19
N LEU A 6 3.86 -19.75 10.24
CA LEU A 6 4.20 -21.04 9.61
C LEU A 6 5.31 -21.79 10.37
N LEU A 7 5.94 -21.15 11.37
CA LEU A 7 6.94 -21.83 12.18
C LEU A 7 6.29 -22.92 13.05
N PRO A 8 6.88 -24.14 13.12
CA PRO A 8 6.28 -25.28 13.82
C PRO A 8 5.91 -25.03 15.28
N ASP A 9 6.71 -24.20 15.97
CA ASP A 9 6.57 -23.90 17.40
C ASP A 9 5.70 -22.66 17.69
N VAL A 10 5.38 -21.85 16.66
CA VAL A 10 4.55 -20.65 16.81
C VAL A 10 3.09 -20.99 16.51
N ARG A 11 2.77 -21.38 15.27
CA ARG A 11 1.40 -21.67 14.81
C ARG A 11 0.41 -20.58 15.26
N HIS A 12 -0.57 -20.93 16.09
CA HIS A 12 -1.62 -20.04 16.58
C HIS A 12 -1.15 -19.05 17.65
N ILE A 13 0.04 -19.27 18.25
CA ILE A 13 0.65 -18.34 19.21
C ILE A 13 0.93 -16.99 18.55
N CYS A 14 1.08 -16.95 17.22
CA CYS A 14 1.28 -15.71 16.46
C CYS A 14 0.22 -14.63 16.74
N ILE A 15 -1.00 -15.03 17.11
CA ILE A 15 -2.08 -14.09 17.47
C ILE A 15 -1.73 -13.35 18.76
N ASN A 16 -1.26 -14.07 19.78
CA ASN A 16 -0.79 -13.47 21.02
C ASN A 16 0.48 -12.64 20.79
N ASP A 17 1.40 -13.13 19.94
CA ASP A 17 2.64 -12.41 19.62
C ASP A 17 2.36 -11.05 18.95
N LEU A 18 1.36 -10.99 18.06
CA LEU A 18 0.92 -9.72 17.46
C LEU A 18 0.44 -8.72 18.52
N THR A 19 -0.34 -9.18 19.49
CA THR A 19 -0.79 -8.34 20.62
C THR A 19 0.39 -7.87 21.47
N LEU A 20 1.36 -8.76 21.75
CA LEU A 20 2.59 -8.39 22.46
C LEU A 20 3.40 -7.33 21.71
N MET A 21 3.53 -7.42 20.38
CA MET A 21 4.23 -6.42 19.57
C MET A 21 3.58 -5.04 19.68
N ARG A 22 2.24 -4.97 19.68
CA ARG A 22 1.51 -3.71 19.91
C ARG A 22 1.77 -3.16 21.32
N HIS A 23 1.80 -4.01 22.34
CA HIS A 23 2.15 -3.58 23.70
C HIS A 23 3.60 -3.08 23.81
N PHE A 24 4.55 -3.74 23.15
CA PHE A 24 5.93 -3.28 23.12
C PHE A 24 6.06 -1.91 22.45
N ALA A 25 5.35 -1.64 21.35
CA ALA A 25 5.34 -0.31 20.75
C ALA A 25 4.83 0.76 21.74
N ASN A 26 3.75 0.48 22.46
CA ASN A 26 3.21 1.39 23.48
C ASN A 26 4.17 1.59 24.66
N GLU A 27 4.81 0.53 25.13
CA GLU A 27 5.82 0.63 26.20
C GLU A 27 7.05 1.42 25.76
N MET A 28 7.48 1.29 24.50
CA MET A 28 8.55 2.10 23.94
C MET A 28 8.17 3.59 23.91
N LEU A 29 6.93 3.94 23.53
CA LEU A 29 6.47 5.33 23.61
C LEU A 29 6.49 5.83 25.06
N ARG A 30 5.92 5.06 25.99
CA ARG A 30 5.81 5.44 27.40
C ARG A 30 7.17 5.68 28.06
N GLN A 31 8.20 4.91 27.67
CA GLN A 31 9.53 5.00 28.28
C GLN A 31 10.42 6.07 27.67
N ASN A 32 10.22 6.43 26.40
CA ASN A 32 11.16 7.27 25.64
C ASN A 32 10.61 8.66 25.28
N ILE A 33 9.31 8.90 25.46
CA ILE A 33 8.66 10.15 25.09
C ILE A 33 8.36 10.98 26.33
N ASP A 34 8.63 12.28 26.25
CA ASP A 34 8.30 13.24 27.30
C ASP A 34 6.79 13.29 27.56
N GLU A 35 6.41 13.35 28.84
CA GLU A 35 5.01 13.32 29.28
C GLU A 35 4.15 14.42 28.64
N SER A 36 4.73 15.58 28.34
CA SER A 36 4.02 16.71 27.73
C SER A 36 3.54 16.47 26.29
N ILE A 37 4.18 15.54 25.56
CA ILE A 37 3.83 15.20 24.17
C ILE A 37 3.40 13.73 24.01
N TYR A 38 3.53 12.91 25.05
CA TYR A 38 3.17 11.49 25.04
C TYR A 38 1.76 11.25 24.52
N ASN A 39 0.75 11.93 25.05
CA ASN A 39 -0.64 11.73 24.65
C ASN A 39 -0.85 12.03 23.15
N LYS A 40 -0.21 13.09 22.63
CA LYS A 40 -0.32 13.43 21.20
C LYS A 40 0.23 12.32 20.31
N LEU A 41 1.37 11.73 20.66
CA LEU A 41 1.93 10.62 19.89
C LEU A 41 1.13 9.33 20.07
N ALA A 42 0.68 9.04 21.29
CA ALA A 42 -0.16 7.88 21.58
C ALA A 42 -1.48 7.93 20.77
N ASP A 43 -2.09 9.11 20.63
CA ASP A 43 -3.29 9.31 19.82
C ASP A 43 -3.03 8.99 18.35
N ILE A 44 -1.92 9.46 17.76
CA ILE A 44 -1.53 9.11 16.38
C ILE A 44 -1.34 7.61 16.20
N PHE A 45 -0.67 6.93 17.15
CA PHE A 45 -0.51 5.47 17.07
C PHE A 45 -1.85 4.74 17.14
N ASN A 46 -2.73 5.14 18.05
CA ASN A 46 -4.03 4.50 18.21
C ASN A 46 -4.92 4.70 16.98
N GLU A 47 -4.95 5.92 16.44
CA GLU A 47 -5.65 6.22 15.19
C GLU A 47 -5.09 5.40 14.04
N MET A 48 -3.76 5.38 13.87
CA MET A 48 -3.07 4.58 12.86
C MET A 48 -3.46 3.10 12.91
N TYR A 49 -3.42 2.47 14.09
CA TYR A 49 -3.86 1.07 14.23
C TYR A 49 -5.33 0.89 13.84
N MET A 50 -6.22 1.77 14.30
CA MET A 50 -7.64 1.68 14.00
C MET A 50 -7.90 1.81 12.49
N GLN A 51 -7.28 2.78 11.82
CA GLN A 51 -7.45 3.01 10.39
C GLN A 51 -6.96 1.83 9.55
N ILE A 52 -5.80 1.24 9.90
CA ILE A 52 -5.27 0.04 9.23
C ILE A 52 -6.22 -1.14 9.42
N GLU A 53 -6.69 -1.38 10.64
CA GLU A 53 -7.60 -2.50 10.95
C GLU A 53 -8.93 -2.37 10.18
N ILE A 54 -9.51 -1.17 10.12
CA ILE A 54 -10.73 -0.90 9.34
C ILE A 54 -10.48 -1.12 7.84
N ALA A 55 -9.38 -0.60 7.31
CA ALA A 55 -9.03 -0.74 5.90
C ALA A 55 -8.76 -2.20 5.52
N GLN A 56 -8.10 -2.95 6.40
CA GLN A 56 -7.85 -4.38 6.23
C GLN A 56 -9.17 -5.18 6.26
N GLN A 57 -10.11 -4.83 7.13
CA GLN A 57 -11.44 -5.45 7.17
C GLN A 57 -12.22 -5.19 5.88
N ARG A 58 -12.15 -3.96 5.35
CA ARG A 58 -12.75 -3.60 4.05
C ARG A 58 -12.14 -4.40 2.91
N ASP A 59 -10.83 -4.52 2.86
CA ASP A 59 -10.09 -5.29 1.85
C ASP A 59 -10.52 -6.77 1.86
N ILE A 60 -10.59 -7.39 3.04
CA ILE A 60 -11.06 -8.77 3.21
C ILE A 60 -12.53 -8.93 2.79
N ALA A 61 -13.39 -7.93 3.07
CA ALA A 61 -14.79 -7.97 2.66
C ALA A 61 -14.94 -7.90 1.13
N LEU A 62 -14.15 -7.06 0.45
CA LEU A 62 -14.11 -6.97 -1.00
C LEU A 62 -13.68 -8.30 -1.63
N GLN A 63 -12.60 -8.89 -1.12
CA GLN A 63 -12.09 -10.22 -1.52
C GLN A 63 -13.20 -11.28 -1.45
N LYS A 64 -13.87 -11.38 -0.31
CA LYS A 64 -14.93 -12.38 -0.08
C LYS A 64 -16.17 -12.16 -0.94
N SER A 65 -16.47 -10.92 -1.31
CA SER A 65 -17.67 -10.61 -2.09
C SER A 65 -17.64 -11.19 -3.51
N LYS A 66 -16.44 -11.34 -4.09
CA LYS A 66 -16.22 -11.65 -5.52
C LYS A 66 -17.03 -10.74 -6.48
N ASP A 67 -17.42 -9.55 -6.01
CA ASP A 67 -18.12 -8.56 -6.80
C ASP A 67 -17.11 -7.64 -7.47
N TYR A 68 -16.63 -8.08 -8.63
CA TYR A 68 -15.60 -7.37 -9.39
C TYR A 68 -16.06 -6.01 -9.94
N SER A 69 -17.37 -5.71 -9.93
CA SER A 69 -17.85 -4.36 -10.25
C SER A 69 -17.38 -3.29 -9.25
N LYS A 70 -16.99 -3.71 -8.04
CA LYS A 70 -16.44 -2.83 -7.01
C LYS A 70 -14.94 -2.60 -7.14
N PHE A 71 -14.25 -3.32 -8.02
CA PHE A 71 -12.80 -3.22 -8.19
C PHE A 71 -12.47 -2.03 -9.08
N THR A 72 -12.66 -0.83 -8.53
CA THR A 72 -12.41 0.45 -9.17
C THR A 72 -11.21 1.14 -8.52
N MET A 73 -10.58 2.07 -9.24
CA MET A 73 -9.48 2.86 -8.67
C MET A 73 -9.93 3.69 -7.46
N ASP A 74 -11.18 4.14 -7.41
CA ASP A 74 -11.71 4.84 -6.23
C ASP A 74 -11.79 3.93 -5.00
N THR A 75 -12.32 2.71 -5.18
CA THR A 75 -12.35 1.70 -4.11
C THR A 75 -10.94 1.35 -3.67
N TYR A 76 -10.01 1.17 -4.60
CA TYR A 76 -8.63 0.86 -4.33
C TYR A 76 -7.94 2.00 -3.57
N ASN A 77 -8.00 3.22 -4.09
CA ASN A 77 -7.42 4.42 -3.47
C ASN A 77 -7.95 4.61 -2.06
N LEU A 78 -9.26 4.48 -1.84
CA LEU A 78 -9.85 4.62 -0.51
C LEU A 78 -9.31 3.59 0.49
N THR A 79 -9.16 2.32 0.09
CA THR A 79 -8.53 1.30 0.95
C THR A 79 -7.07 1.65 1.23
N GLN A 80 -6.31 1.98 0.19
CA GLN A 80 -4.85 2.17 0.31
C GLN A 80 -4.47 3.48 1.00
N THR A 81 -5.33 4.49 0.99
CA THR A 81 -5.18 5.72 1.80
C THR A 81 -4.89 5.34 3.26
N PHE A 82 -5.63 4.39 3.82
CA PHE A 82 -5.47 4.02 5.23
C PHE A 82 -4.55 2.81 5.43
N LYS A 83 -4.65 1.80 4.56
CA LYS A 83 -3.89 0.55 4.68
C LYS A 83 -2.40 0.71 4.40
N ALA A 84 -2.02 1.65 3.53
CA ALA A 84 -0.63 1.84 3.11
C ALA A 84 -0.16 3.28 3.34
N SER A 85 -0.87 4.26 2.80
CA SER A 85 -0.40 5.64 2.77
C SER A 85 -0.33 6.28 4.16
N TYR A 86 -1.43 6.24 4.92
CA TYR A 86 -1.51 6.86 6.24
C TYR A 86 -0.53 6.22 7.22
N TYR A 87 -0.50 4.88 7.25
CA TYR A 87 0.39 4.11 8.11
C TYR A 87 1.88 4.34 7.80
N CYS A 88 2.28 4.28 6.53
CA CYS A 88 3.69 4.34 6.16
C CYS A 88 4.24 5.76 6.07
N ILE A 89 3.42 6.75 5.73
CA ILE A 89 3.86 8.11 5.44
C ILE A 89 3.20 9.12 6.37
N THR A 90 1.89 9.33 6.25
CA THR A 90 1.21 10.46 6.91
C THR A 90 1.44 10.48 8.41
N SER A 91 1.19 9.35 9.09
CA SER A 91 1.37 9.23 10.54
C SER A 91 2.82 9.49 10.95
N THR A 92 3.80 9.04 10.15
CA THR A 92 5.22 9.25 10.45
C THR A 92 5.61 10.72 10.38
N ILE A 93 5.06 11.46 9.42
CA ILE A 93 5.28 12.91 9.30
C ILE A 93 4.54 13.65 10.41
N TYR A 94 3.33 13.23 10.79
CA TYR A 94 2.61 13.77 11.95
C TYR A 94 3.42 13.66 13.22
N MET A 95 3.96 12.47 13.49
CA MET A 95 4.84 12.24 14.64
C MET A 95 6.09 13.12 14.59
N ALA A 96 6.72 13.27 13.43
CA ALA A 96 7.88 14.14 13.27
C ALA A 96 7.55 15.62 13.52
N LEU A 97 6.39 16.10 13.05
CA LEU A 97 5.90 17.46 13.29
C LEU A 97 5.65 17.70 14.78
N ILE A 98 5.04 16.74 15.49
CA ILE A 98 4.82 16.82 16.94
C ILE A 98 6.16 16.89 17.68
N LEU A 99 7.09 15.99 17.36
CA LEU A 99 8.42 15.93 17.98
C LEU A 99 9.24 17.22 17.75
N CYS A 100 9.06 17.86 16.59
CA CYS A 100 9.73 19.12 16.27
C CYS A 100 9.00 20.36 16.80
N ASN A 101 7.90 20.21 17.55
CA ASN A 101 7.02 21.29 17.97
C ASN A 101 6.53 22.18 16.79
N LYS A 102 6.22 21.53 15.67
CA LYS A 102 5.76 22.15 14.42
C LYS A 102 4.36 21.68 13.99
N ALA A 103 3.69 20.87 14.81
CA ALA A 103 2.35 20.40 14.54
C ALA A 103 1.32 21.52 14.70
N THR A 104 0.69 21.88 13.59
CA THR A 104 -0.51 22.72 13.49
C THR A 104 -1.53 22.05 12.57
N GLU A 105 -2.79 22.51 12.62
CA GLU A 105 -3.84 22.03 11.71
C GLU A 105 -3.45 22.20 10.24
N GLU A 106 -2.85 23.35 9.89
CA GLU A 106 -2.37 23.61 8.53
C GLU A 106 -1.23 22.67 8.12
N SER A 107 -0.30 22.37 9.04
CA SER A 107 0.80 21.45 8.75
C SER A 107 0.31 20.01 8.53
N PHE A 108 -0.76 19.61 9.22
CA PHE A 108 -1.36 18.28 9.06
C PHE A 108 -2.15 18.20 7.76
N GLN A 109 -3.01 19.18 7.49
CA GLN A 109 -3.76 19.26 6.23
C GLN A 109 -2.83 19.23 5.02
N LEU A 110 -1.69 19.91 5.10
CA LEU A 110 -0.71 19.91 4.02
C LEU A 110 -0.14 18.52 3.73
N VAL A 111 0.12 17.74 4.77
CA VAL A 111 0.62 16.37 4.63
C VAL A 111 -0.45 15.46 4.03
N ASP A 112 -1.71 15.58 4.48
CA ASP A 112 -2.84 14.82 3.93
C ASP A 112 -3.03 15.10 2.43
N ASP A 113 -2.98 16.37 2.03
CA ASP A 113 -3.19 16.80 0.64
C ASP A 113 -2.09 16.28 -0.30
N ILE A 114 -0.85 16.14 0.19
CA ILE A 114 0.32 15.82 -0.62
C ILE A 114 0.66 14.33 -0.58
N CYS A 115 0.70 13.71 0.59
CA CYS A 115 1.37 12.43 0.77
C CYS A 115 0.61 11.25 0.18
N ASN A 116 -0.70 11.39 -0.01
CA ASN A 116 -1.53 10.25 -0.36
C ASN A 116 -1.16 9.57 -1.68
N ASP A 117 -0.81 10.36 -2.70
CA ASP A 117 -0.48 9.84 -4.02
C ASP A 117 0.74 8.93 -4.00
N VAL A 118 1.78 9.32 -3.26
CA VAL A 118 3.03 8.56 -3.13
C VAL A 118 2.89 7.39 -2.15
N GLY A 119 2.06 7.52 -1.11
CA GLY A 119 1.71 6.40 -0.24
C GLY A 119 1.00 5.27 -0.99
N ILE A 120 0.12 5.61 -1.93
CA ILE A 120 -0.55 4.61 -2.77
C ILE A 120 0.42 3.97 -3.77
N VAL A 121 1.41 4.72 -4.29
CA VAL A 121 2.48 4.16 -5.16
C VAL A 121 3.19 2.98 -4.50
N PHE A 122 3.46 3.06 -3.19
CA PHE A 122 4.04 1.94 -2.44
C PHE A 122 3.25 0.65 -2.60
N GLN A 123 1.93 0.72 -2.42
CA GLN A 123 1.06 -0.44 -2.52
C GLN A 123 0.89 -0.91 -3.97
N ILE A 124 0.77 0.01 -4.94
CA ILE A 124 0.73 -0.35 -6.36
C ILE A 124 1.97 -1.16 -6.76
N HIS A 125 3.16 -0.73 -6.31
CA HIS A 125 4.40 -1.46 -6.56
C HIS A 125 4.46 -2.80 -5.81
N ASN A 126 3.94 -2.87 -4.58
CA ASN A 126 3.83 -4.12 -3.83
C ASN A 126 2.95 -5.14 -4.55
N ASP A 127 1.78 -4.72 -5.04
CA ASP A 127 0.83 -5.55 -5.79
C ASP A 127 1.42 -6.01 -7.13
N LEU A 128 2.13 -5.11 -7.84
CA LEU A 128 2.83 -5.48 -9.07
C LEU A 128 3.91 -6.53 -8.79
N THR A 129 4.68 -6.37 -7.71
CA THR A 129 5.73 -7.32 -7.36
C THR A 129 5.13 -8.68 -6.97
N ASP A 130 4.00 -8.72 -6.24
CA ASP A 130 3.28 -9.98 -5.97
C ASP A 130 2.82 -10.66 -7.26
N TYR A 131 2.40 -9.88 -8.26
CA TYR A 131 2.11 -10.38 -9.61
C TYR A 131 3.37 -10.90 -10.32
N MET A 132 4.45 -10.13 -10.41
CA MET A 132 5.67 -10.55 -11.13
C MET A 132 6.34 -11.78 -10.49
N ASP A 133 6.20 -11.92 -9.18
CA ASP A 133 6.72 -13.05 -8.42
C ASP A 133 5.90 -14.34 -8.61
N SER A 134 4.76 -14.27 -9.31
CA SER A 134 3.98 -15.46 -9.67
C SER A 134 4.64 -16.33 -10.74
N ASP A 135 5.62 -15.79 -11.48
CA ASP A 135 6.19 -16.43 -12.66
C ASP A 135 7.61 -17.00 -12.48
N THR A 136 8.16 -17.15 -11.26
CA THR A 136 9.26 -18.10 -10.93
C THR A 136 9.95 -17.84 -9.58
N SER A 137 10.61 -18.90 -9.11
CA SER A 137 11.71 -19.13 -8.13
C SER A 137 12.61 -17.99 -7.58
N ILE A 138 12.39 -16.73 -7.93
CA ILE A 138 13.25 -15.57 -7.61
C ILE A 138 12.79 -14.87 -6.32
N SER A 139 11.49 -14.92 -6.05
CA SER A 139 10.88 -14.33 -4.86
C SER A 139 10.76 -15.36 -3.75
N GLY A 140 11.32 -15.06 -2.58
CA GLY A 140 11.11 -15.86 -1.37
C GLY A 140 9.67 -15.85 -0.85
N LYS A 141 8.70 -15.31 -1.62
CA LYS A 141 7.28 -15.15 -1.29
C LYS A 141 6.42 -15.77 -2.40
N SER A 142 5.47 -16.63 -2.03
CA SER A 142 4.45 -17.09 -2.97
C SER A 142 3.47 -15.94 -3.27
N SER A 143 3.22 -15.66 -4.55
CA SER A 143 2.12 -14.77 -4.97
C SER A 143 0.80 -15.26 -4.41
N THR A 144 0.00 -14.38 -3.81
CA THR A 144 -1.29 -14.76 -3.20
C THR A 144 -2.46 -13.91 -3.65
N ASP A 145 -2.21 -12.79 -4.34
CA ASP A 145 -3.26 -11.81 -4.63
C ASP A 145 -4.33 -12.34 -5.58
N ILE A 146 -3.90 -12.98 -6.68
CA ILE A 146 -4.79 -13.63 -7.66
C ILE A 146 -5.66 -14.72 -7.00
N PRO A 147 -5.09 -15.76 -6.35
CA PRO A 147 -5.90 -16.84 -5.79
C PRO A 147 -6.79 -16.40 -4.62
N LEU A 148 -6.41 -15.37 -3.85
CA LEU A 148 -7.25 -14.79 -2.81
C LEU A 148 -8.35 -13.87 -3.37
N GLY A 149 -8.30 -13.51 -4.65
CA GLY A 149 -9.26 -12.60 -5.26
C GLY A 149 -9.12 -11.18 -4.71
N LYS A 150 -7.89 -10.73 -4.44
CA LYS A 150 -7.64 -9.40 -3.90
C LYS A 150 -8.01 -8.31 -4.88
N CYS A 151 -8.54 -7.20 -4.34
CA CYS A 151 -8.65 -5.93 -5.04
C CYS A 151 -7.25 -5.29 -5.11
N SER A 152 -6.35 -5.95 -5.84
CA SER A 152 -5.00 -5.49 -6.11
C SER A 152 -5.01 -4.51 -7.28
N TRP A 153 -3.97 -3.69 -7.40
CA TRP A 153 -3.87 -2.75 -8.51
C TRP A 153 -3.91 -3.44 -9.90
N PRO A 154 -3.19 -4.56 -10.18
CA PRO A 154 -3.30 -5.26 -11.45
C PRO A 154 -4.73 -5.72 -11.78
N ALA A 155 -5.51 -6.13 -10.77
CA ALA A 155 -6.90 -6.51 -10.97
C ALA A 155 -7.78 -5.33 -11.36
N VAL A 156 -7.62 -4.19 -10.68
CA VAL A 156 -8.35 -2.96 -10.98
C VAL A 156 -7.98 -2.45 -12.38
N ALA A 157 -6.69 -2.39 -12.70
CA ALA A 157 -6.21 -1.98 -14.03
C ALA A 157 -6.74 -2.92 -15.12
N ALA A 158 -6.71 -4.24 -14.90
CA ALA A 158 -7.25 -5.19 -15.86
C ALA A 158 -8.73 -4.97 -16.13
N LEU A 159 -9.55 -4.78 -15.09
CA LEU A 159 -10.99 -4.55 -15.23
C LEU A 159 -11.31 -3.20 -15.90
N GLN A 160 -10.45 -2.19 -15.77
CA GLN A 160 -10.59 -0.91 -16.46
C GLN A 160 -10.27 -0.98 -17.95
N HIS A 161 -9.37 -1.88 -18.36
CA HIS A 161 -8.85 -1.94 -19.73
C HIS A 161 -9.34 -3.15 -20.55
N CYS A 162 -9.95 -4.14 -19.90
CA CYS A 162 -10.46 -5.32 -20.59
C CYS A 162 -11.66 -5.02 -21.50
N ASN A 163 -11.74 -5.75 -22.62
CA ASN A 163 -12.97 -5.86 -23.40
C ASN A 163 -13.93 -6.90 -22.78
N THR A 164 -15.09 -7.12 -23.40
CA THR A 164 -16.14 -8.03 -22.89
C THR A 164 -15.64 -9.47 -22.71
N GLU A 165 -14.87 -9.99 -23.67
CA GLU A 165 -14.34 -11.34 -23.67
C GLU A 165 -13.24 -11.52 -22.60
N GLN A 166 -12.34 -10.55 -22.51
CA GLN A 166 -11.29 -10.48 -21.48
C GLN A 166 -11.89 -10.34 -20.08
N ARG A 167 -12.97 -9.56 -19.94
CA ARG A 167 -13.69 -9.44 -18.67
C ARG A 167 -14.29 -10.78 -18.24
N LYS A 168 -14.91 -11.51 -19.16
CA LYS A 168 -15.44 -12.84 -18.87
C LYS A 168 -14.32 -13.80 -18.39
N ILE A 169 -13.16 -13.76 -19.04
CA ILE A 169 -11.98 -14.52 -18.61
C ILE A 169 -11.60 -14.14 -17.18
N PHE A 170 -11.55 -12.85 -16.86
CA PHE A 170 -11.25 -12.39 -15.51
C PHE A 170 -12.25 -12.94 -14.48
N GLU A 171 -13.55 -12.76 -14.73
CA GLU A 171 -14.61 -13.15 -13.78
C GLU A 171 -14.67 -14.67 -13.53
N GLU A 172 -14.35 -15.49 -14.54
CA GLU A 172 -14.34 -16.96 -14.44
C GLU A 172 -13.11 -17.52 -13.71
N ASN A 173 -11.98 -16.80 -13.70
CA ASN A 173 -10.70 -17.35 -13.25
C ASN A 173 -10.11 -16.66 -12.01
N TYR A 174 -10.42 -15.38 -11.76
CA TYR A 174 -9.85 -14.64 -10.63
C TYR A 174 -10.40 -15.14 -9.28
N GLY A 175 -9.57 -15.17 -8.23
CA GLY A 175 -9.97 -15.68 -6.91
C GLY A 175 -10.14 -17.20 -6.85
N SER A 176 -9.28 -17.92 -7.57
CA SER A 176 -9.19 -19.38 -7.61
C SER A 176 -7.77 -19.86 -7.31
N TRP A 177 -7.65 -20.92 -6.52
CA TRP A 177 -6.38 -21.61 -6.27
C TRP A 177 -6.01 -22.62 -7.36
N ASP A 178 -6.86 -22.80 -8.38
CA ASP A 178 -6.57 -23.65 -9.54
C ASP A 178 -5.41 -23.04 -10.36
N PRO A 179 -4.30 -23.78 -10.56
CA PRO A 179 -3.17 -23.31 -11.36
C PRO A 179 -3.54 -22.86 -12.78
N GLU A 180 -4.52 -23.49 -13.44
CA GLU A 180 -4.94 -23.11 -14.78
C GLU A 180 -5.72 -21.78 -14.77
N CYS A 181 -6.53 -21.54 -13.73
CA CYS A 181 -7.20 -20.25 -13.55
C CYS A 181 -6.18 -19.13 -13.31
N ILE A 182 -5.18 -19.37 -12.45
CA ILE A 182 -4.12 -18.41 -12.18
C ILE A 182 -3.37 -18.08 -13.47
N LYS A 183 -2.93 -19.11 -14.22
CA LYS A 183 -2.26 -18.95 -15.51
C LYS A 183 -3.08 -18.10 -16.48
N ARG A 184 -4.40 -18.32 -16.55
CA ARG A 184 -5.28 -17.57 -17.43
C ARG A 184 -5.36 -16.07 -17.07
N ILE A 185 -5.32 -15.74 -15.79
CA ILE A 185 -5.23 -14.35 -15.33
C ILE A 185 -3.88 -13.73 -15.68
N LEU A 186 -2.78 -14.47 -15.55
CA LEU A 186 -1.44 -14.00 -15.92
C LEU A 186 -1.33 -13.72 -17.42
N GLU A 187 -1.85 -14.62 -18.27
CA GLU A 187 -1.96 -14.40 -19.72
C GLU A 187 -2.76 -13.13 -20.04
N LEU A 188 -3.90 -12.93 -19.35
CA LEU A 188 -4.71 -11.73 -19.52
C LEU A 188 -3.94 -10.44 -19.13
N TYR A 189 -3.19 -10.46 -18.03
CA TYR A 189 -2.38 -9.31 -17.62
C TYR A 189 -1.27 -9.00 -18.62
N ASN A 190 -0.66 -10.03 -19.22
CA ASN A 190 0.32 -9.87 -20.29
C ASN A 190 -0.31 -9.27 -21.56
N ASP A 191 -1.47 -9.78 -21.99
CA ASP A 191 -2.21 -9.27 -23.15
C ASP A 191 -2.59 -7.78 -23.00
N LEU A 192 -2.88 -7.35 -21.76
CA LEU A 192 -3.18 -5.95 -21.42
C LEU A 192 -1.93 -5.08 -21.23
N ASN A 193 -0.74 -5.65 -21.35
CA ASN A 193 0.53 -4.97 -21.15
C ASN A 193 0.62 -4.27 -19.78
N MET A 194 0.39 -5.04 -18.71
CA MET A 194 0.28 -4.54 -17.33
C MET A 194 1.47 -3.69 -16.88
N LEU A 195 2.69 -4.02 -17.32
CA LEU A 195 3.89 -3.24 -17.02
C LEU A 195 3.86 -1.83 -17.62
N LYS A 196 3.28 -1.67 -18.82
CA LYS A 196 3.10 -0.35 -19.44
C LYS A 196 2.09 0.47 -18.64
N LEU A 197 0.93 -0.10 -18.32
CA LEU A 197 -0.10 0.55 -17.51
C LEU A 197 0.45 0.99 -16.14
N TYR A 198 1.29 0.16 -15.52
CA TYR A 198 1.94 0.45 -14.25
C TYR A 198 2.83 1.70 -14.36
N LYS A 199 3.68 1.77 -15.38
CA LYS A 199 4.57 2.92 -15.60
C LYS A 199 3.77 4.21 -15.78
N GLU A 200 2.69 4.16 -16.55
CA GLU A 200 1.82 5.30 -16.78
C GLU A 200 1.16 5.78 -15.48
N GLU A 201 0.65 4.86 -14.66
CA GLU A 201 0.02 5.17 -13.37
C GLU A 201 1.02 5.76 -12.35
N ILE A 202 2.19 5.14 -12.18
CA ILE A 202 3.22 5.63 -11.25
C ILE A 202 3.71 7.02 -11.67
N GLN A 203 3.99 7.20 -12.97
CA GLN A 203 4.44 8.49 -13.48
C GLN A 203 3.39 9.58 -13.28
N SER A 204 2.11 9.25 -13.50
CA SER A 204 0.98 10.17 -13.27
C SER A 204 0.90 10.63 -11.80
N ARG A 205 1.06 9.69 -10.86
CA ARG A 205 1.06 9.99 -9.42
C ARG A 205 2.26 10.83 -9.00
N TYR A 206 3.46 10.52 -9.50
CA TYR A 206 4.65 11.33 -9.24
C TYR A 206 4.53 12.75 -9.81
N ASN A 207 3.92 12.90 -11.00
CA ASN A 207 3.68 14.21 -11.57
C ASN A 207 2.69 15.02 -10.71
N THR A 208 1.60 14.39 -10.27
CA THR A 208 0.61 15.01 -9.37
C THR A 208 1.26 15.44 -8.05
N TYR A 209 2.02 14.56 -7.42
CA TYR A 209 2.75 14.86 -6.18
C TYR A 209 3.72 16.03 -6.37
N LEU A 210 4.56 15.98 -7.41
CA LEU A 210 5.55 17.02 -7.68
C LEU A 210 4.88 18.36 -8.00
N HIS A 211 3.75 18.35 -8.70
CA HIS A 211 2.97 19.56 -8.95
C HIS A 211 2.49 20.20 -7.64
N LYS A 212 1.93 19.42 -6.72
CA LYS A 212 1.50 19.89 -5.40
C LYS A 212 2.68 20.46 -4.60
N VAL A 213 3.82 19.76 -4.58
CA VAL A 213 5.03 20.20 -3.88
C VAL A 213 5.59 21.51 -4.46
N ASN A 214 5.64 21.65 -5.79
CA ASN A 214 6.13 22.87 -6.44
C ASN A 214 5.21 24.07 -6.26
N ALA A 215 3.93 23.84 -5.94
CA ALA A 215 2.97 24.90 -5.64
C ALA A 215 3.07 25.42 -4.19
N LEU A 216 3.88 24.78 -3.33
CA LEU A 216 4.03 25.18 -1.93
C LEU A 216 4.77 26.50 -1.77
N PRO A 217 4.39 27.30 -0.75
CA PRO A 217 5.22 28.40 -0.25
C PRO A 217 6.60 27.89 0.20
N LYS A 218 7.64 28.74 0.05
CA LYS A 218 9.01 28.40 0.47
C LYS A 218 9.13 28.16 1.98
N ASP A 219 8.26 28.77 2.76
CA ASP A 219 8.17 28.70 4.22
C ASP A 219 7.09 27.71 4.72
N ALA A 220 6.53 26.89 3.81
CA ALA A 220 5.60 25.82 4.19
C ALA A 220 6.22 24.87 5.22
N THR A 221 5.37 24.28 6.05
CA THR A 221 5.74 23.28 7.05
C THR A 221 4.83 22.06 6.91
N PRO A 222 5.36 20.86 6.54
CA PRO A 222 6.74 20.57 6.15
C PRO A 222 7.22 21.37 4.92
N SER A 223 8.53 21.58 4.83
CA SER A 223 9.13 22.31 3.70
C SER A 223 9.08 21.47 2.42
N PRO A 224 9.07 22.10 1.22
CA PRO A 224 9.12 21.40 -0.06
C PRO A 224 10.26 20.37 -0.14
N ASP A 225 11.44 20.70 0.42
CA ASP A 225 12.60 19.80 0.45
C ASP A 225 12.35 18.46 1.16
N ILE A 226 11.47 18.43 2.18
CA ILE A 226 11.13 17.18 2.88
C ILE A 226 10.32 16.29 1.93
N PHE A 227 9.33 16.87 1.23
CA PHE A 227 8.51 16.16 0.27
C PHE A 227 9.33 15.66 -0.94
N LEU A 228 10.29 16.45 -1.42
CA LEU A 228 11.20 16.00 -2.50
C LEU A 228 12.05 14.80 -2.06
N LYS A 229 12.57 14.78 -0.82
CA LYS A 229 13.30 13.62 -0.30
C LYS A 229 12.43 12.38 -0.18
N ILE A 230 11.16 12.54 0.22
CA ILE A 230 10.19 11.44 0.25
C ILE A 230 9.98 10.91 -1.18
N LEU A 231 9.77 11.78 -2.15
CA LEU A 231 9.62 11.40 -3.55
C LEU A 231 10.83 10.62 -4.08
N ASP A 232 12.06 11.08 -3.78
CA ASP A 232 13.29 10.40 -4.19
C ASP A 232 13.40 8.99 -3.60
N PHE A 233 13.03 8.81 -2.33
CA PHE A 233 12.95 7.49 -1.72
C PHE A 233 11.99 6.57 -2.49
N TYR A 234 10.78 7.04 -2.80
CA TYR A 234 9.79 6.22 -3.51
C TYR A 234 10.17 5.95 -4.97
N ARG A 235 10.81 6.89 -5.65
CA ARG A 235 11.39 6.64 -6.98
C ARG A 235 12.43 5.53 -6.92
N SER A 236 13.37 5.60 -5.97
CA SER A 236 14.37 4.55 -5.82
C SER A 236 13.76 3.17 -5.49
N TYR A 237 12.68 3.15 -4.72
CA TYR A 237 11.94 1.92 -4.40
C TYR A 237 11.26 1.33 -5.64
N THR A 238 10.63 2.17 -6.47
CA THR A 238 9.93 1.69 -7.67
C THR A 238 10.86 1.40 -8.85
N ASP A 239 12.05 2.02 -8.89
CA ASP A 239 13.09 1.75 -9.89
C ASP A 239 13.65 0.32 -9.80
N ASP A 240 13.55 -0.36 -8.65
CA ASP A 240 13.90 -1.79 -8.52
C ASP A 240 12.98 -2.69 -9.36
N ALA A 241 11.80 -2.21 -9.79
CA ALA A 241 11.00 -2.91 -10.81
C ALA A 241 11.73 -3.04 -12.16
N SER A 242 12.83 -2.32 -12.37
CA SER A 242 13.65 -2.43 -13.58
C SER A 242 14.21 -3.81 -13.85
N ARG A 243 14.39 -4.63 -12.81
CA ARG A 243 14.76 -6.04 -12.96
C ARG A 243 13.72 -6.86 -13.73
N TYR A 244 12.46 -6.40 -13.77
CA TYR A 244 11.36 -7.05 -14.47
C TYR A 244 11.05 -6.44 -15.85
N TYR A 245 11.78 -5.40 -16.29
CA TYR A 245 11.55 -4.75 -17.60
C TYR A 245 12.20 -5.48 -18.79
N TYR A 246 12.98 -6.53 -18.52
CA TYR A 246 13.73 -7.29 -19.53
C TYR A 246 13.27 -8.74 -19.68
N VAL A 247 12.13 -9.09 -19.06
CA VAL A 247 11.49 -10.41 -19.18
C VAL A 247 10.34 -10.32 -20.18
#